data_AF-A0A537KWU3-F1
#
_entry.id   AF-A0A537KWU3-F1
#
_cell.length_a   1.000
_cell.length_b   1.000
_cell.length_c   1.000
_cell.angle_alpha   90.00
_cell.angle_beta   90.00
_cell.angle_gamma   90.00
#
_symmetry.space_group_name_H-M   'P 1'
#
loop_
_entity.id
_entity.type
_entity.pdbx_description
1 polymer ?
#
loop_
_entity_poly.entity_id
_entity_poly.type
_entity_poly.pdbx_seq_one_letter_code
_entity_poly.pdbx_strand_id
1 'polypeptide(L)'
;MNPVLRADVRYRLGSPKALVLHTIFLIVVALLTFLSLPPELGRLDELRQEGLLLAFLVVSTVLTMYFTSACACGEIGIEGEKSVWDLAASTFPAGTIAAGKVLSSASFAMLQWALAGPFIAVVAGIRGEPLAVFLRAALVGIPAATAIGAAGTLYSAEFESDFARSFAHWATLLAVVVGANALPAPWHALSPVRALAVVVREGARPVVWLVASAYAIAAIVCVGLVRRRVERMRLEARTP
;
A
#
# COMPACT_ATOMS: atom_id res chain seq x y z
N MET A 1 -0.04 -17.94 14.93
CA MET A 1 0.01 -16.53 14.47
C MET A 1 1.48 -16.08 14.41
N ASN A 2 1.92 -15.41 13.34
CA ASN A 2 3.32 -14.99 13.17
C ASN A 2 3.70 -13.95 14.26
N PRO A 3 4.77 -14.16 15.04
CA PRO A 3 5.13 -13.28 16.16
C PRO A 3 5.61 -11.89 15.72
N VAL A 4 6.28 -11.79 14.57
CA VAL A 4 6.75 -10.52 13.99
C VAL A 4 5.54 -9.68 13.57
N LEU A 5 4.59 -10.29 12.85
CA LEU A 5 3.32 -9.65 12.49
C LEU A 5 2.57 -9.13 13.73
N ARG A 6 2.43 -9.97 14.76
CA ARG A 6 1.71 -9.59 15.99
C ARG A 6 2.33 -8.37 16.65
N ALA A 7 3.67 -8.33 16.72
CA ALA A 7 4.39 -7.22 17.32
C ALA A 7 4.20 -5.93 16.50
N ASP A 8 4.46 -5.99 15.20
CA ASP A 8 4.34 -4.84 14.30
C ASP A 8 2.92 -4.27 14.29
N VAL A 9 1.89 -5.12 14.19
CA VAL A 9 0.48 -4.67 14.24
C VAL A 9 0.17 -3.95 15.55
N ARG A 10 0.66 -4.47 16.68
CA ARG A 10 0.48 -3.81 17.97
C ARG A 10 1.11 -2.41 17.99
N TYR A 11 2.33 -2.25 17.46
CA TYR A 11 3.00 -0.94 17.42
C TYR A 11 2.34 0.00 16.42
N ARG A 12 1.96 -0.49 15.24
CA ARG A 12 1.26 0.30 14.21
C ARG A 12 -0.17 0.69 14.57
N LEU A 13 -0.77 0.05 15.58
CA LEU A 13 -2.07 0.45 16.14
C LEU A 13 -1.95 1.32 17.39
N GLY A 14 -0.88 1.15 18.17
CA GLY A 14 -0.76 1.72 19.51
C GLY A 14 0.23 2.87 19.64
N SER A 15 1.16 3.06 18.71
CA SER A 15 2.16 4.12 18.85
C SER A 15 1.56 5.49 18.49
N PRO A 16 1.94 6.57 19.22
CA PRO A 16 1.48 7.92 18.90
C PRO A 16 1.77 8.31 17.45
N LYS A 17 2.94 7.94 16.92
CA LYS A 17 3.32 8.23 15.54
C LYS A 17 2.44 7.48 14.54
N ALA A 18 2.10 6.23 14.81
CA ALA A 18 1.18 5.48 13.96
C ALA A 18 -0.23 6.09 13.95
N LEU A 19 -0.72 6.54 15.11
CA LEU A 19 -1.99 7.28 15.21
C LEU A 19 -1.95 8.58 14.41
N VAL A 20 -0.85 9.32 14.44
CA VAL A 20 -0.66 10.52 13.60
C VAL A 20 -0.76 10.16 12.11
N LEU A 21 -0.13 9.07 11.65
CA LEU A 21 -0.22 8.65 10.25
C LEU A 21 -1.65 8.30 9.83
N HIS A 22 -2.36 7.53 10.65
CA HIS A 22 -3.77 7.22 10.41
C HIS A 22 -4.64 8.49 10.42
N THR A 23 -4.34 9.43 11.29
CA THR A 23 -5.05 10.72 11.36
C THR A 23 -4.81 11.55 10.11
N ILE A 24 -3.56 11.67 9.64
CA ILE A 24 -3.22 12.38 8.40
C ILE A 24 -3.92 11.73 7.21
N PHE A 25 -3.89 10.39 7.12
CA PHE A 25 -4.62 9.64 6.10
C PHE A 25 -6.11 10.00 6.11
N LEU A 26 -6.75 9.92 7.27
CA LEU A 26 -8.17 10.25 7.44
C LEU A 26 -8.49 11.71 7.15
N ILE A 27 -7.61 12.66 7.49
CA ILE A 27 -7.79 14.08 7.16
C ILE A 27 -7.80 14.29 5.65
N VAL A 28 -6.87 13.68 4.92
CA VAL A 28 -6.83 13.80 3.45
C VAL A 28 -8.08 13.15 2.83
N VAL A 29 -8.45 11.96 3.29
CA VAL A 29 -9.66 11.26 2.86
C VAL A 29 -10.93 12.08 3.16
N ALA A 30 -11.02 12.68 4.35
CA ALA A 30 -12.13 13.55 4.74
C ALA A 30 -12.19 14.82 3.88
N LEU A 31 -11.04 15.45 3.60
CA LEU A 31 -10.95 16.61 2.72
C LEU A 31 -11.41 16.26 1.31
N LEU A 32 -10.99 15.13 0.75
CA LEU A 32 -11.46 14.66 -0.55
C LEU A 32 -12.96 14.36 -0.56
N THR A 33 -13.49 13.80 0.53
CA THR A 33 -14.93 13.59 0.71
C THR A 33 -15.68 14.92 0.69
N PHE A 34 -15.18 15.90 1.44
CA PHE A 34 -15.75 17.25 1.50
C PHE A 34 -15.72 17.93 0.13
N LEU A 35 -14.59 17.87 -0.58
CA LEU A 35 -14.46 18.40 -1.95
C LEU A 35 -15.34 17.64 -2.96
N SER A 36 -15.75 16.43 -2.62
CA SER A 36 -16.69 15.63 -3.43
C SER A 36 -18.16 15.96 -3.14
N LEU A 37 -18.46 16.80 -2.15
CA LEU A 37 -19.83 17.29 -1.93
C LEU A 37 -20.25 18.20 -3.09
N PRO A 38 -21.50 18.10 -3.58
CA PRO A 38 -21.97 18.97 -4.63
C PRO A 38 -22.02 20.44 -4.15
N PRO A 39 -21.37 21.38 -4.86
CA PRO A 39 -21.58 22.81 -4.63
C PRO A 39 -22.96 23.14 -5.20
N GLU A 40 -23.96 23.18 -4.31
CA GLU A 40 -25.38 23.36 -4.61
C GLU A 40 -26.05 22.18 -5.34
N LEU A 41 -27.32 21.89 -5.00
CA LEU A 41 -28.13 20.74 -5.43
C LEU A 41 -28.47 20.70 -6.94
N GLY A 42 -27.79 21.50 -7.78
CA GLY A 42 -28.13 21.68 -9.18
C GLY A 42 -26.94 21.43 -10.11
N ARG A 43 -26.94 20.26 -10.75
CA ARG A 43 -26.18 19.91 -11.98
C ARG A 43 -24.65 20.01 -11.89
N LEU A 44 -24.05 18.89 -11.52
CA LEU A 44 -22.70 18.55 -11.93
C LEU A 44 -22.77 17.72 -13.22
N ASP A 45 -22.09 18.15 -14.28
CA ASP A 45 -21.92 17.37 -15.52
C ASP A 45 -21.39 15.97 -15.20
N GLU A 46 -21.91 14.94 -15.86
CA GLU A 46 -21.58 13.52 -15.63
C GLU A 46 -20.07 13.24 -15.67
N LEU A 47 -19.34 13.90 -16.58
CA LEU A 47 -17.87 13.82 -16.69
C LEU A 47 -17.12 14.31 -15.44
N ARG A 48 -17.67 15.31 -14.74
CA ARG A 48 -17.09 15.85 -13.51
C ARG A 48 -17.36 14.93 -12.31
N GLN A 49 -18.41 14.11 -12.39
CA GLN A 49 -18.81 13.19 -11.32
C GLN A 49 -17.93 11.94 -11.26
N GLU A 50 -17.67 11.29 -12.40
CA GLU A 50 -16.77 10.12 -12.46
C GLU A 50 -15.33 10.47 -12.05
N GLY A 51 -14.86 11.67 -12.43
CA GLY A 51 -13.50 12.13 -12.14
C GLY A 51 -13.21 12.27 -10.64
N LEU A 52 -14.20 12.67 -9.83
CA LEU A 52 -14.01 12.89 -8.39
C LEU A 52 -13.93 11.58 -7.61
N LEU A 53 -14.80 10.60 -7.90
CA LEU A 53 -14.70 9.27 -7.29
C LEU A 53 -13.38 8.59 -7.67
N LEU A 54 -12.99 8.67 -8.94
CA LEU A 54 -11.70 8.14 -9.37
C LEU A 54 -10.55 8.83 -8.64
N ALA A 55 -10.54 10.16 -8.55
CA ALA A 55 -9.52 10.91 -7.83
C ALA A 55 -9.45 10.48 -6.35
N PHE A 56 -10.59 10.34 -5.70
CA PHE A 56 -10.69 9.84 -4.32
C PHE A 56 -10.02 8.47 -4.17
N LEU A 57 -10.38 7.51 -5.03
CA LEU A 57 -9.87 6.14 -4.96
C LEU A 57 -8.36 6.08 -5.26
N VAL A 58 -7.91 6.88 -6.23
CA VAL A 58 -6.49 7.01 -6.60
C VAL A 58 -5.69 7.57 -5.44
N VAL A 59 -6.12 8.69 -4.85
CA VAL A 59 -5.38 9.30 -3.72
C VAL A 59 -5.36 8.37 -2.52
N SER A 60 -6.49 7.73 -2.18
CA SER A 60 -6.54 6.75 -1.10
C SER A 60 -5.55 5.60 -1.34
N THR A 61 -5.52 5.07 -2.56
CA THR A 61 -4.60 3.99 -2.94
C THR A 61 -3.14 4.42 -2.86
N VAL A 62 -2.79 5.57 -3.43
CA VAL A 62 -1.41 6.09 -3.45
C VAL A 62 -0.93 6.42 -2.03
N LEU A 63 -1.78 7.01 -1.19
CA LEU A 63 -1.46 7.26 0.21
C LEU A 63 -1.26 5.96 0.99
N THR A 64 -2.13 4.98 0.80
CA THR A 64 -1.97 3.67 1.45
C THR A 64 -0.69 2.98 0.97
N MET A 65 -0.38 3.02 -0.33
CA MET A 65 0.90 2.52 -0.86
C MET A 65 2.07 3.20 -0.16
N TYR A 66 2.11 4.54 -0.19
CA TYR A 66 3.18 5.34 0.39
C TYR A 66 3.36 5.08 1.90
N PHE A 67 2.32 5.19 2.72
CA PHE A 67 2.47 4.98 4.16
C PHE A 67 2.87 3.55 4.50
N THR A 68 2.33 2.56 3.77
CA THR A 68 2.68 1.16 3.98
C THR A 68 4.16 0.91 3.67
N SER A 69 4.66 1.44 2.55
CA SER A 69 6.04 1.26 2.12
C SER A 69 7.03 2.14 2.86
N ALA A 70 6.67 3.36 3.22
CA ALA A 70 7.51 4.28 4.01
C ALA A 70 7.77 3.73 5.43
N CYS A 71 6.75 3.14 6.06
CA CYS A 71 6.93 2.43 7.34
C CYS A 71 7.80 1.18 7.16
N ALA A 72 7.56 0.40 6.11
CA ALA A 72 8.30 -0.84 5.86
C ALA A 72 9.77 -0.62 5.48
N CYS A 73 10.08 0.46 4.75
CA CYS A 73 11.45 0.84 4.44
C CYS A 73 12.11 1.58 5.61
N GLY A 74 11.37 2.08 6.60
CA GLY A 74 11.93 2.80 7.74
C GLY A 74 12.16 4.29 7.49
N GLU A 75 11.68 4.85 6.38
CA GLU A 75 11.56 6.30 6.17
C GLU A 75 10.66 6.93 7.25
N ILE A 76 9.60 6.21 7.62
CA ILE A 76 8.74 6.54 8.75
C ILE A 76 8.92 5.46 9.82
N GLY A 77 9.95 5.61 10.67
CA GLY A 77 10.17 4.67 11.77
C GLY A 77 9.06 4.73 12.81
N ILE A 78 8.41 3.60 13.10
CA ILE A 78 7.40 3.45 14.16
C ILE A 78 8.09 3.01 15.45
N GLU A 79 7.81 3.67 16.58
CA GLU A 79 8.48 3.34 17.84
C GLU A 79 8.22 1.89 18.26
N GLY A 80 9.29 1.16 18.55
CA GLY A 80 9.22 -0.24 18.99
C GLY A 80 9.12 -1.26 17.85
N GLU A 81 8.89 -0.83 16.60
CA GLU A 81 8.98 -1.72 15.45
C GLU A 81 10.46 -2.07 15.19
N LYS A 82 10.79 -3.37 15.21
CA LYS A 82 12.15 -3.82 14.93
C LYS A 82 12.44 -3.81 13.44
N SER A 83 13.61 -3.31 13.05
CA SER A 83 14.07 -3.37 11.66
C SER A 83 14.37 -4.80 11.22
N VAL A 84 14.53 -5.03 9.92
CA VAL A 84 14.95 -6.35 9.40
C VAL A 84 16.33 -6.74 9.94
N TRP A 85 17.24 -5.77 10.09
CA TRP A 85 18.56 -5.94 10.67
C TRP A 85 18.51 -6.38 12.14
N ASP A 86 17.69 -5.70 12.96
CA ASP A 86 17.51 -6.08 14.36
C ASP A 86 16.92 -7.49 14.51
N LEU A 87 16.02 -7.86 13.60
CA LEU A 87 15.41 -9.17 13.57
C LEU A 87 16.36 -10.24 13.03
N ALA A 88 17.32 -9.90 12.16
CA ALA A 88 18.31 -10.84 11.66
C ALA A 88 19.19 -11.38 12.81
N ALA A 89 19.49 -10.56 13.81
CA ALA A 89 20.20 -10.96 15.04
C ALA A 89 19.35 -11.78 16.01
N SER A 90 18.02 -11.85 15.82
CA SER A 90 17.12 -12.62 16.70
C SER A 90 17.09 -14.11 16.36
N THR A 91 16.49 -14.92 17.25
CA THR A 91 16.32 -16.37 17.07
C THR A 91 15.20 -16.75 16.09
N PHE A 92 14.43 -15.79 15.56
CA PHE A 92 13.33 -16.10 14.65
C PHE A 92 13.83 -16.69 13.31
N PRO A 93 13.13 -17.68 12.72
CA PRO A 93 13.46 -18.15 11.37
C PRO A 93 13.37 -17.01 10.34
N ALA A 94 14.27 -17.02 9.34
CA ALA A 94 14.31 -15.98 8.30
C ALA A 94 12.97 -15.87 7.53
N GLY A 95 12.33 -17.00 7.26
CA GLY A 95 10.99 -17.04 6.66
C GLY A 95 9.92 -16.40 7.54
N THR A 96 10.00 -16.56 8.87
CA THR A 96 9.07 -15.92 9.81
C THR A 96 9.24 -14.40 9.82
N ILE A 97 10.49 -13.91 9.75
CA ILE A 97 10.79 -12.48 9.65
C ILE A 97 10.25 -11.90 8.35
N ALA A 98 10.61 -12.51 7.21
CA ALA A 98 10.22 -12.05 5.88
C ALA A 98 8.69 -12.04 5.71
N ALA A 99 8.02 -13.15 6.00
CA ALA A 99 6.57 -13.22 5.92
C ALA A 99 5.90 -12.30 6.92
N GLY A 100 6.47 -12.17 8.13
CA GLY A 100 5.95 -11.28 9.17
C GLY A 100 5.88 -9.84 8.71
N LYS A 101 6.99 -9.30 8.18
CA LYS A 101 7.06 -7.92 7.68
C LYS A 101 6.13 -7.64 6.51
N VAL A 102 6.06 -8.55 5.53
CA VAL A 102 5.15 -8.40 4.40
C VAL A 102 3.69 -8.47 4.83
N LEU A 103 3.35 -9.38 5.75
CA LEU A 103 2.00 -9.45 6.32
C LEU A 103 1.68 -8.19 7.14
N SER A 104 2.65 -7.58 7.85
CA SER A 104 2.45 -6.31 8.55
C SER A 104 2.05 -5.19 7.59
N SER A 105 2.69 -5.14 6.41
CA SER A 105 2.31 -4.23 5.33
C SER A 105 0.89 -4.50 4.81
N ALA A 106 0.53 -5.77 4.59
CA ALA A 106 -0.81 -6.15 4.18
C ALA A 106 -1.88 -5.74 5.21
N SER A 107 -1.63 -6.01 6.50
CA SER A 107 -2.54 -5.64 7.60
C SER A 107 -2.70 -4.12 7.72
N PHE A 108 -1.61 -3.35 7.55
CA PHE A 108 -1.68 -1.89 7.56
C PHE A 108 -2.48 -1.35 6.37
N ALA A 109 -2.28 -1.90 5.17
CA ALA A 109 -3.06 -1.55 4.00
C ALA A 109 -4.56 -1.87 4.18
N MET A 110 -4.89 -3.07 4.67
CA MET A 110 -6.27 -3.46 4.98
C MET A 110 -6.92 -2.50 5.99
N LEU A 111 -6.19 -2.11 7.04
CA LEU A 111 -6.67 -1.16 8.02
C LEU A 111 -6.97 0.21 7.40
N GLN A 112 -6.07 0.74 6.58
CA GLN A 112 -6.29 2.03 5.91
C GLN A 112 -7.52 1.99 5.00
N TRP A 113 -7.71 0.91 4.24
CA TRP A 113 -8.91 0.71 3.42
C TRP A 113 -10.19 0.59 4.27
N ALA A 114 -10.13 -0.12 5.40
CA ALA A 114 -11.24 -0.21 6.33
C ALA A 114 -11.62 1.16 6.91
N LEU A 115 -10.61 1.97 7.27
CA LEU A 115 -10.79 3.34 7.78
C LEU A 115 -11.35 4.29 6.70
N ALA A 116 -10.97 4.12 5.44
CA ALA A 116 -11.51 4.90 4.32
C ALA A 116 -12.94 4.48 3.93
N GLY A 117 -13.38 3.27 4.30
CA GLY A 117 -14.67 2.69 3.91
C GLY A 117 -15.88 3.61 4.14
N PRO A 118 -16.08 4.20 5.34
CA PRO A 118 -17.20 5.10 5.60
C PRO A 118 -17.21 6.33 4.67
N PHE A 119 -16.05 6.90 4.38
CA PHE A 119 -15.91 8.05 3.49
C PHE A 119 -16.23 7.69 2.05
N ILE A 120 -15.73 6.53 1.59
CA ILE A 120 -16.04 6.01 0.24
C ILE A 120 -17.53 5.74 0.11
N ALA A 121 -18.17 5.19 1.14
CA ALA A 121 -19.61 4.94 1.14
C ALA A 121 -20.41 6.24 1.00
N VAL A 122 -20.00 7.31 1.68
CA VAL A 122 -20.62 8.65 1.54
C VAL A 122 -20.43 9.17 0.11
N VAL A 123 -19.20 9.15 -0.41
CA VAL A 123 -18.94 9.62 -1.79
C VAL A 123 -19.72 8.80 -2.81
N ALA A 124 -19.71 7.48 -2.72
CA ALA A 124 -20.46 6.60 -3.62
C ALA A 124 -21.97 6.86 -3.55
N GLY A 125 -22.52 7.02 -2.34
CA GLY A 125 -23.93 7.33 -2.13
C GLY A 125 -24.36 8.66 -2.75
N ILE A 126 -23.54 9.72 -2.60
CA ILE A 126 -23.77 11.02 -3.25
C ILE A 126 -23.79 10.90 -4.78
N ARG A 127 -23.02 9.96 -5.33
CA ARG A 127 -22.83 9.78 -6.78
C ARG A 127 -23.73 8.71 -7.39
N GLY A 128 -24.56 8.04 -6.60
CA GLY A 128 -25.41 6.94 -7.08
C GLY A 128 -24.63 5.68 -7.46
N GLU A 129 -23.37 5.57 -7.03
CA GLU A 129 -22.50 4.45 -7.34
C GLU A 129 -22.72 3.28 -6.37
N PRO A 130 -22.65 2.02 -6.83
CA PRO A 130 -22.82 0.88 -5.94
C PRO A 130 -21.61 0.76 -5.01
N LEU A 131 -21.87 0.37 -3.75
CA LEU A 131 -20.81 0.10 -2.76
C LEU A 131 -19.83 -1.00 -3.21
N ALA A 132 -20.21 -1.81 -4.20
CA ALA A 132 -19.31 -2.77 -4.84
C ALA A 132 -18.07 -2.11 -5.47
N VAL A 133 -18.12 -0.83 -5.85
CA VAL A 133 -16.94 -0.08 -6.33
C VAL A 133 -15.85 -0.01 -5.26
N PHE A 134 -16.22 0.14 -3.99
CA PHE A 134 -15.26 0.11 -2.88
C PHE A 134 -14.52 -1.24 -2.82
N LEU A 135 -15.25 -2.35 -2.86
CA LEU A 135 -14.65 -3.68 -2.81
C LEU A 135 -13.73 -3.93 -4.01
N ARG A 136 -14.15 -3.52 -5.20
CA ARG A 136 -13.33 -3.64 -6.43
C ARG A 136 -12.08 -2.77 -6.37
N ALA A 137 -12.17 -1.56 -5.82
CA ALA A 137 -11.03 -0.69 -5.64
C ALA A 137 -10.06 -1.23 -4.58
N ALA A 138 -10.58 -1.79 -3.48
CA ALA A 138 -9.78 -2.45 -2.45
C ALA A 138 -9.04 -3.69 -2.99
N LEU A 139 -9.64 -4.43 -3.93
CA LEU A 139 -8.99 -5.54 -4.64
C LEU A 139 -7.76 -5.10 -5.46
N VAL A 140 -7.68 -3.83 -5.86
CA VAL A 140 -6.49 -3.27 -6.52
C VAL A 140 -5.54 -2.67 -5.48
N GLY A 141 -6.07 -1.81 -4.61
CA GLY A 141 -5.26 -1.00 -3.72
C GLY A 141 -4.58 -1.76 -2.60
N ILE A 142 -5.23 -2.78 -2.01
CA ILE A 142 -4.62 -3.58 -0.94
C ILE A 142 -3.45 -4.40 -1.48
N PRO A 143 -3.57 -5.17 -2.58
CA PRO A 143 -2.43 -5.87 -3.15
C PRO A 143 -1.32 -4.92 -3.60
N ALA A 144 -1.64 -3.80 -4.25
CA ALA A 144 -0.64 -2.82 -4.68
C ALA A 144 0.15 -2.26 -3.48
N ALA A 145 -0.53 -1.79 -2.43
CA ALA A 145 0.12 -1.31 -1.22
C ALA A 145 0.92 -2.39 -0.49
N THR A 146 0.43 -3.62 -0.49
CA THR A 146 1.15 -4.78 0.09
C THR A 146 2.44 -5.05 -0.68
N ALA A 147 2.40 -5.03 -2.02
CA ALA A 147 3.56 -5.27 -2.87
C ALA A 147 4.63 -4.18 -2.70
N ILE A 148 4.24 -2.90 -2.70
CA ILE A 148 5.17 -1.79 -2.46
C ILE A 148 5.68 -1.83 -1.01
N GLY A 149 4.84 -2.20 -0.04
CA GLY A 149 5.27 -2.46 1.34
C GLY A 149 6.31 -3.58 1.45
N ALA A 150 6.14 -4.66 0.69
CA ALA A 150 7.09 -5.76 0.61
C ALA A 150 8.41 -5.33 -0.04
N ALA A 151 8.34 -4.53 -1.11
CA ALA A 151 9.52 -3.90 -1.71
C ALA A 151 10.23 -2.95 -0.72
N GLY A 152 9.48 -2.16 0.04
CA GLY A 152 10.04 -1.31 1.10
C GLY A 152 10.78 -2.11 2.17
N THR A 153 10.23 -3.27 2.59
CA THR A 153 10.92 -4.21 3.49
C THR A 153 12.22 -4.73 2.88
N LEU A 154 12.22 -5.06 1.59
CA LEU A 154 13.41 -5.47 0.87
C LEU A 154 14.45 -4.35 0.84
N TYR A 155 14.05 -3.11 0.55
CA TYR A 155 14.96 -1.96 0.53
C TYR A 155 15.57 -1.68 1.90
N SER A 156 14.82 -1.86 2.99
CA SER A 156 15.35 -1.80 4.36
C SER A 156 16.42 -2.86 4.63
N ALA A 157 16.30 -4.03 4.01
CA ALA A 157 17.25 -5.13 4.15
C ALA A 157 18.47 -5.02 3.22
N GLU A 158 18.31 -4.43 2.04
CA GLU A 158 19.38 -4.34 1.03
C GLU A 158 20.23 -3.07 1.17
N PHE A 159 19.61 -1.94 1.54
CA PHE A 159 20.29 -0.64 1.61
C PHE A 159 20.51 -0.21 3.06
N GLU A 160 21.78 -0.14 3.44
CA GLU A 160 22.20 0.44 4.72
C GLU A 160 22.07 1.97 4.73
N SER A 161 22.31 2.61 3.58
CA SER A 161 22.18 4.06 3.42
C SER A 161 20.70 4.47 3.37
N ASP A 162 20.32 5.35 4.29
CA ASP A 162 18.98 5.97 4.31
C ASP A 162 18.66 6.68 2.99
N PHE A 163 19.65 7.37 2.40
CA PHE A 163 19.46 8.04 1.10
C PHE A 163 19.17 7.03 -0.02
N ALA A 164 19.98 5.97 -0.14
CA ALA A 164 19.79 4.96 -1.19
C ALA A 164 18.42 4.27 -1.06
N ARG A 165 18.02 3.97 0.18
CA ARG A 165 16.72 3.38 0.49
C ARG A 165 15.56 4.29 0.12
N SER A 166 15.62 5.56 0.51
CA SER A 166 14.60 6.55 0.16
C SER A 166 14.54 6.79 -1.34
N PHE A 167 15.70 6.88 -2.01
CA PHE A 167 15.77 7.01 -3.47
C PHE A 167 15.10 5.81 -4.18
N ALA A 168 15.46 4.58 -3.79
CA ALA A 168 14.85 3.37 -4.34
C ALA A 168 13.33 3.31 -4.08
N HIS A 169 12.90 3.71 -2.88
CA HIS A 169 11.50 3.79 -2.50
C HIS A 169 10.71 4.76 -3.41
N TRP A 170 11.15 6.01 -3.51
CA TRP A 170 10.50 7.02 -4.35
C TRP A 170 10.56 6.69 -5.84
N ALA A 171 11.68 6.16 -6.33
CA ALA A 171 11.82 5.70 -7.72
C ALA A 171 10.82 4.57 -8.03
N THR A 172 10.61 3.64 -7.08
CA THR A 172 9.63 2.55 -7.24
C THR A 172 8.21 3.07 -7.28
N LEU A 173 7.85 3.99 -6.37
CA LEU A 173 6.52 4.62 -6.39
C LEU A 173 6.28 5.36 -7.71
N LEU A 174 7.25 6.14 -8.18
CA LEU A 174 7.15 6.85 -9.45
C LEU A 174 7.03 5.89 -10.64
N ALA A 175 7.84 4.83 -10.67
CA ALA A 175 7.81 3.83 -11.73
C ALA A 175 6.44 3.11 -11.79
N VAL A 176 5.86 2.76 -10.64
CA VAL A 176 4.59 2.02 -10.58
C VAL A 176 3.38 2.93 -10.82
N VAL A 177 3.36 4.12 -10.23
CA VAL A 177 2.22 5.04 -10.34
C VAL A 177 2.22 5.73 -11.71
N VAL A 178 3.36 6.27 -12.13
CA VAL A 178 3.51 7.06 -13.36
C VAL A 178 4.09 6.22 -14.49
N GLY A 179 5.24 5.58 -14.26
CA GLY A 179 5.99 4.86 -15.31
C GLY A 179 5.21 3.72 -15.97
N ALA A 180 4.39 2.98 -15.21
CA ALA A 180 3.57 1.91 -15.73
C ALA A 180 2.57 2.38 -16.81
N ASN A 181 2.21 3.67 -16.84
CA ASN A 181 1.36 4.23 -17.90
C ASN A 181 2.03 4.24 -19.29
N ALA A 182 3.36 4.15 -19.36
CA ALA A 182 4.10 4.12 -20.61
C ALA A 182 4.12 2.72 -21.25
N LEU A 183 3.65 1.69 -20.55
CA LEU A 183 3.63 0.32 -21.06
C LEU A 183 2.52 0.14 -22.13
N PRO A 184 2.72 -0.72 -23.14
CA PRO A 184 1.67 -1.02 -24.11
C PRO A 184 0.51 -1.79 -23.45
N ALA A 185 -0.66 -1.82 -24.09
CA ALA A 185 -1.74 -2.71 -23.66
C ALA A 185 -1.32 -4.19 -23.72
N PRO A 186 -1.72 -5.04 -22.76
CA PRO A 186 -2.52 -4.76 -21.58
C PRO A 186 -1.72 -4.29 -20.34
N TRP A 187 -0.40 -4.16 -20.47
CA TRP A 187 0.53 -3.97 -19.35
C TRP A 187 0.41 -2.63 -18.62
N HIS A 188 -0.11 -1.58 -19.25
CA HIS A 188 -0.39 -0.31 -18.55
C HIS A 188 -1.41 -0.45 -17.43
N ALA A 189 -2.23 -1.50 -17.43
CA ALA A 189 -3.15 -1.79 -16.34
C ALA A 189 -2.43 -2.13 -15.03
N LEU A 190 -1.14 -2.47 -15.07
CA LEU A 190 -0.32 -2.63 -13.86
C LEU A 190 -0.23 -1.31 -13.07
N SER A 191 -0.39 -0.14 -13.70
CA SER A 191 -0.54 1.10 -12.95
C SER A 191 -1.80 1.02 -12.07
N PRO A 192 -1.68 1.22 -10.75
CA PRO A 192 -2.85 1.19 -9.86
C PRO A 192 -3.87 2.27 -10.24
N VAL A 193 -3.40 3.40 -10.80
CA VAL A 193 -4.25 4.48 -11.31
C VAL A 193 -5.10 4.00 -12.49
N ARG A 194 -4.50 3.28 -13.46
CA ARG A 194 -5.22 2.74 -14.62
C ARG A 194 -6.16 1.61 -14.23
N ALA A 195 -5.72 0.72 -13.35
CA ALA A 195 -6.58 -0.34 -12.83
C ALA A 195 -7.82 0.23 -12.13
N LEU A 196 -7.67 1.27 -11.31
CA LEU A 196 -8.80 1.96 -10.68
C LEU A 196 -9.70 2.67 -11.68
N ALA A 197 -9.14 3.28 -12.72
CA ALA A 197 -9.94 3.87 -13.80
C ALA A 197 -10.81 2.82 -14.51
N VAL A 198 -10.27 1.62 -14.74
CA VAL A 198 -11.05 0.49 -15.28
C VAL A 198 -12.11 0.02 -14.29
N VAL A 199 -11.79 -0.07 -12.99
CA VAL A 199 -12.76 -0.45 -11.95
C VAL A 199 -13.96 0.49 -11.93
N VAL A 200 -13.72 1.80 -12.01
CA VAL A 200 -14.78 2.82 -11.96
C VAL A 200 -15.62 2.79 -13.23
N ARG A 201 -14.99 2.74 -14.42
CA ARG A 201 -15.70 2.85 -15.70
C ARG A 201 -16.34 1.56 -16.18
N GLU A 202 -15.68 0.43 -15.95
CA GLU A 202 -16.01 -0.84 -16.59
C GLU A 202 -16.35 -1.94 -15.56
N GLY A 203 -16.17 -1.66 -14.27
CA GLY A 203 -16.45 -2.60 -13.19
C GLY A 203 -15.40 -3.70 -13.00
N ALA A 204 -15.82 -4.85 -12.48
CA ALA A 204 -14.94 -5.98 -12.16
C ALA A 204 -14.60 -6.81 -13.40
N ARG A 205 -13.75 -6.29 -14.26
CA ARG A 205 -13.21 -7.03 -15.42
C ARG A 205 -12.07 -7.98 -15.02
N PRO A 206 -11.75 -9.00 -15.84
CA PRO A 206 -10.63 -9.92 -15.59
C PRO A 206 -9.29 -9.22 -15.34
N VAL A 207 -9.10 -8.02 -15.89
CA VAL A 207 -7.90 -7.21 -15.69
C VAL A 207 -7.68 -6.82 -14.23
N VAL A 208 -8.74 -6.61 -13.44
CA VAL A 208 -8.64 -6.26 -12.01
C VAL A 208 -8.00 -7.42 -11.23
N TRP A 209 -8.45 -8.65 -11.52
CA TRP A 209 -7.89 -9.86 -10.93
C TRP A 209 -6.45 -10.08 -11.38
N LEU A 210 -6.14 -9.87 -12.66
CA LEU A 210 -4.78 -9.99 -13.17
C LEU A 210 -3.82 -9.03 -12.47
N VAL A 211 -4.21 -7.77 -12.28
CA VAL A 211 -3.41 -6.75 -11.58
C VAL A 211 -3.25 -7.11 -10.10
N ALA A 212 -4.33 -7.51 -9.42
CA ALA A 212 -4.28 -7.96 -8.04
C ALA A 212 -3.34 -9.16 -7.87
N SER A 213 -3.42 -10.15 -8.78
CA SER A 213 -2.53 -11.31 -8.79
C SER A 213 -1.08 -10.93 -9.07
N ALA A 214 -0.81 -10.01 -10.00
CA ALA A 214 0.54 -9.53 -10.29
C ALA A 214 1.19 -8.91 -9.04
N TYR A 215 0.46 -8.06 -8.31
CA TYR A 215 0.93 -7.48 -7.06
C TYR A 215 1.09 -8.52 -5.94
N ALA A 216 0.16 -9.47 -5.81
CA ALA A 216 0.29 -10.55 -4.84
C ALA A 216 1.53 -11.42 -5.12
N ILE A 217 1.81 -11.74 -6.39
CA ILE A 217 3.02 -12.45 -6.81
C ILE A 217 4.26 -11.61 -6.48
N ALA A 218 4.26 -10.31 -6.79
CA ALA A 218 5.38 -9.42 -6.44
C ALA A 218 5.67 -9.39 -4.93
N ALA A 219 4.62 -9.35 -4.10
CA ALA A 219 4.76 -9.44 -2.64
C ALA A 219 5.37 -10.78 -2.20
N ILE A 220 4.93 -11.91 -2.77
CA ILE A 220 5.47 -13.25 -2.49
C ILE A 220 6.95 -13.35 -2.92
N VAL A 221 7.30 -12.82 -4.08
CA VAL A 221 8.69 -12.75 -4.55
C VAL A 221 9.54 -11.97 -3.56
N CYS A 222 9.06 -10.82 -3.08
CA CYS A 222 9.75 -10.03 -2.05
C CYS A 222 9.94 -10.81 -0.74
N VAL A 223 8.97 -11.63 -0.30
CA VAL A 223 9.17 -12.54 0.86
C VAL A 223 10.36 -13.47 0.63
N GLY A 224 10.47 -14.06 -0.56
CA GLY A 224 11.59 -14.93 -0.93
C GLY A 224 12.93 -14.19 -0.91
N LEU A 225 12.97 -12.97 -1.45
CA LEU A 225 14.18 -12.14 -1.50
C LEU A 225 14.61 -11.66 -0.10
N VAL A 226 13.69 -11.14 0.71
CA VAL A 226 13.95 -10.72 2.09
C VAL A 226 14.45 -11.90 2.91
N ARG A 227 13.84 -13.08 2.78
CA ARG A 227 14.31 -14.30 3.46
C ARG A 227 15.77 -14.61 3.12
N ARG A 228 16.10 -14.63 1.82
CA ARG A 228 17.48 -14.88 1.36
C ARG A 228 18.45 -13.82 1.85
N ARG A 229 18.03 -12.56 1.95
CA ARG A 229 18.88 -11.49 2.47
C ARG A 229 19.13 -11.65 3.97
N VAL A 230 18.11 -11.95 4.77
CA VAL A 230 18.27 -12.25 6.21
C VAL A 230 19.19 -13.44 6.44
N GLU A 231 19.08 -14.50 5.63
CA GLU A 231 20.00 -15.64 5.69
C GLU A 231 21.45 -15.20 5.39
N ARG A 232 21.67 -14.35 4.39
CA ARG A 232 22.99 -13.78 4.07
C ARG A 232 23.55 -12.90 5.19
N MET A 233 22.77 -11.99 5.76
CA MET A 233 23.19 -11.16 6.90
C MET A 233 23.70 -11.99 8.08
N ARG A 234 23.06 -13.13 8.35
CA ARG A 234 23.47 -14.05 9.43
C ARG A 234 24.76 -14.79 9.13
N LEU A 235 25.05 -15.06 7.85
CA LEU A 235 26.31 -15.67 7.44
C LEU A 235 27.44 -14.65 7.52
N GLU A 236 27.22 -13.44 7.01
CA GLU A 236 28.15 -12.32 7.08
C GLU A 236 28.55 -12.02 8.53
N ALA A 237 27.59 -12.02 9.46
CA ALA A 237 27.86 -11.82 10.89
C ALA A 237 28.66 -12.96 11.57
N ARG A 238 28.81 -14.12 10.93
CA ARG A 238 29.58 -15.28 11.44
C ARG A 238 30.98 -15.38 10.85
N THR A 239 31.25 -14.66 9.76
CA THR A 239 32.55 -14.64 9.08
C THR A 239 33.24 -13.30 9.40
N PRO A 240 34.15 -13.26 10.39
CA PRO A 240 34.86 -12.04 10.78
C PRO A 240 35.84 -11.56 9.70
#